data_AF-A0A268RJ52-F1
#
_entry.id   AF-A0A268RJ52-F1
#
_cell.length_a   1.000
_cell.length_b   1.000
_cell.length_c   1.000
_cell.angle_alpha   90.00
_cell.angle_beta   90.00
_cell.angle_gamma   90.00
#
_symmetry.space_group_name_H-M   'P 1'
#
loop_
_entity.id
_entity.type
_entity.pdbx_description
1 polymer ?
#
loop_
_entity_poly.entity_id
_entity_poly.type
_entity_poly.pdbx_seq_one_letter_code
_entity_poly.pdbx_strand_id
1 'polypeptide(L)'
;MSEAQKRHQPWPTASAALGRAMTAGVMMGSMLKGNAKLTIKVEGGGPIGVILVDSNSKGEVRGYVTNPQTHFELNNKGKLDVARAVGTG
;
A
#
# COMPACT_ATOMS: atom_id res chain seq x y z
N MET A 1 17.87 -1.19 -13.57
CA MET A 1 16.73 -0.65 -14.37
C MET A 1 16.31 -1.75 -15.32
N SER A 2 15.00 -2.02 -15.49
CA SER A 2 14.40 -3.24 -16.12
C SER A 2 14.37 -4.42 -15.15
N GLU A 3 13.23 -4.96 -14.71
CA GLU A 3 12.21 -5.58 -15.57
C GLU A 3 10.76 -5.49 -15.04
N ALA A 4 10.52 -4.94 -13.83
CA ALA A 4 9.17 -4.85 -13.23
C ALA A 4 8.67 -3.41 -12.99
N GLN A 5 9.53 -2.41 -13.13
CA GLN A 5 9.33 -1.04 -12.61
C GLN A 5 8.39 -0.16 -13.46
N LYS A 6 7.88 -0.64 -14.60
CA LYS A 6 7.15 0.18 -15.60
C LYS A 6 5.74 -0.29 -15.99
N ARG A 7 5.26 -1.47 -15.56
CA ARG A 7 4.00 -1.98 -16.14
C ARG A 7 2.72 -1.35 -15.57
N HIS A 8 2.73 -0.83 -14.35
CA HIS A 8 1.59 -0.05 -13.83
C HIS A 8 2.07 0.96 -12.79
N GLN A 9 2.66 2.10 -13.19
CA GLN A 9 2.95 3.19 -12.25
C GLN A 9 1.68 3.51 -11.46
N PRO A 10 1.64 3.22 -10.14
CA PRO A 10 0.43 3.47 -9.39
C PRO A 10 0.19 4.97 -9.40
N TRP A 11 -1.02 5.36 -9.77
CA TRP A 11 -1.38 6.77 -9.78
C TRP A 11 -1.22 7.37 -8.37
N PRO A 12 -1.09 8.71 -8.23
CA PRO A 12 -0.65 9.33 -6.98
C PRO A 12 -1.41 8.86 -5.74
N THR A 13 -2.73 8.67 -5.84
CA THR A 13 -3.57 8.19 -4.74
C THR A 13 -3.25 6.74 -4.36
N ALA A 14 -3.12 5.84 -5.34
CA ALA A 14 -2.74 4.46 -5.10
C ALA A 14 -1.32 4.32 -4.53
N SER A 15 -0.38 5.12 -5.03
CA SER A 15 0.99 5.20 -4.50
C SER A 15 1.01 5.67 -3.05
N ALA A 16 0.22 6.69 -2.71
CA ALA A 16 0.11 7.18 -1.35
C ALA A 16 -0.52 6.14 -0.39
N ALA A 17 -1.53 5.40 -0.85
CA ALA A 17 -2.16 4.33 -0.07
C ALA A 17 -1.16 3.18 0.20
N LEU A 18 -0.49 2.69 -0.85
CA LEU A 18 0.51 1.63 -0.74
C LEU A 18 1.69 2.05 0.14
N GLY A 19 2.21 3.26 -0.04
CA GLY A 19 3.33 3.77 0.76
C GLY A 19 3.02 3.81 2.26
N ARG A 20 1.82 4.25 2.65
CA ARG A 20 1.38 4.24 4.06
C ARG A 20 1.30 2.83 4.63
N ALA A 21 0.76 1.88 3.86
CA ALA A 21 0.68 0.49 4.28
C ALA A 21 2.08 -0.15 4.42
N MET A 22 2.99 0.15 3.50
CA MET A 22 4.38 -0.33 3.57
C MET A 22 5.13 0.24 4.79
N THR A 23 4.96 1.53 5.10
CA THR A 23 5.54 2.12 6.32
C THR A 23 5.02 1.44 7.58
N ALA A 24 3.71 1.15 7.65
CA ALA A 24 3.15 0.36 8.74
C ALA A 24 3.76 -1.06 8.79
N GLY A 25 3.96 -1.69 7.62
CA GLY A 25 4.65 -2.96 7.48
C GLY A 25 6.06 -2.96 8.05
N VAL A 26 6.88 -1.95 7.74
CA VAL A 26 8.24 -1.81 8.29
C VAL A 26 8.21 -1.69 9.81
N MET A 27 7.32 -0.86 10.36
CA MET A 27 7.19 -0.69 11.82
C MET A 27 6.75 -1.98 12.51
N MET A 28 5.81 -2.73 11.95
CA MET A 28 5.38 -4.00 12.52
C MET A 28 6.43 -5.11 12.33
N GLY A 29 7.10 -5.14 11.18
CA GLY A 29 8.18 -6.07 10.87
C GLY A 29 9.35 -5.94 11.84
N SER A 30 9.75 -4.72 12.20
CA SER A 30 10.84 -4.48 13.16
C SER A 30 10.52 -4.93 14.59
N MET A 31 9.24 -5.13 14.92
CA MET A 31 8.80 -5.66 16.21
C MET A 31 8.79 -7.21 16.26
N LEU A 32 8.98 -7.87 15.11
CA LEU A 32 9.01 -9.33 15.03
C LEU A 32 10.31 -9.89 15.60
N LYS A 33 10.21 -10.99 16.36
CA LYS A 33 11.37 -11.73 16.88
C LYS A 33 11.82 -12.82 15.91
N GLY A 34 13.12 -13.12 15.92
CA GLY A 34 13.68 -14.21 15.13
C GLY A 34 13.59 -13.97 13.63
N ASN A 35 13.13 -14.96 12.87
CA ASN A 35 12.94 -14.90 11.41
C ASN A 35 11.46 -14.89 11.00
N ALA A 36 10.59 -14.34 11.84
CA ALA A 36 9.16 -14.27 11.56
C ALA A 36 8.84 -13.31 10.39
N LYS A 37 7.70 -13.58 9.75
CA LYS A 37 7.13 -12.77 8.66
C LYS A 37 5.72 -12.36 9.04
N LEU A 38 5.28 -11.23 8.51
CA LEU A 38 3.95 -10.68 8.69
C LEU A 38 3.40 -10.26 7.33
N THR A 39 2.15 -10.62 7.08
CA THR A 39 1.39 -10.16 5.92
C THR A 39 0.25 -9.27 6.40
N ILE A 40 0.16 -8.07 5.85
CA ILE A 40 -0.90 -7.09 6.10
C ILE A 40 -1.79 -7.06 4.87
N LYS A 41 -3.08 -7.25 5.09
CA LYS A 41 -4.12 -7.17 4.06
C LYS A 41 -5.08 -6.05 4.43
N VAL A 42 -5.18 -5.04 3.57
CA VAL A 42 -6.12 -3.92 3.74
C VAL A 42 -7.22 -4.04 2.69
N GLU A 43 -8.46 -4.16 3.16
CA GLU A 43 -9.65 -4.29 2.34
C GLU A 43 -10.73 -3.36 2.87
N GLY A 44 -10.76 -2.11 2.37
CA GLY A 44 -11.78 -1.14 2.77
C GLY A 44 -13.00 -1.11 1.86
N GLY A 45 -13.07 -1.97 0.83
CA GLY A 45 -14.15 -2.01 -0.16
C GLY A 45 -14.10 -0.91 -1.22
N GLY A 46 -13.01 -0.14 -1.28
CA GLY A 46 -12.83 0.92 -2.26
C GLY A 46 -12.27 0.46 -3.61
N PRO A 47 -12.27 1.35 -4.62
CA PRO A 47 -11.85 1.07 -5.99
C PRO A 47 -10.37 0.68 -6.14
N ILE A 48 -9.51 0.94 -5.15
CA ILE A 48 -8.11 0.45 -5.16
C ILE A 48 -8.01 -1.08 -5.03
N GLY A 49 -9.10 -1.72 -4.58
CA GLY A 49 -9.14 -3.14 -4.27
C GLY A 49 -8.35 -3.47 -3.02
N VAL A 50 -7.63 -4.59 -3.04
CA VAL A 50 -6.85 -5.08 -1.91
C VAL A 50 -5.45 -4.46 -1.94
N ILE A 51 -4.97 -4.00 -0.79
CA ILE A 51 -3.55 -3.68 -0.57
C ILE A 51 -2.95 -4.84 0.20
N LEU A 52 -1.91 -5.48 -0.35
CA LEU A 52 -1.16 -6.52 0.35
C LEU A 52 0.26 -6.02 0.62
N VAL A 53 0.74 -6.20 1.84
CA VAL A 53 2.09 -5.86 2.27
C VAL A 53 2.69 -7.02 3.06
N ASP A 54 3.82 -7.55 2.61
CA ASP A 54 4.62 -8.51 3.36
C ASP A 54 5.81 -7.81 3.98
N SER A 55 6.07 -8.08 5.26
CA SER A 55 7.26 -7.62 5.97
C SER A 55 7.87 -8.74 6.82
N ASN A 56 9.15 -8.60 7.16
CA ASN A 56 9.86 -9.52 8.02
C ASN A 56 10.69 -8.80 9.10
N SER A 57 11.23 -9.59 10.03
CA SER A 57 12.10 -9.13 11.12
C SER A 57 13.42 -8.50 10.69
N LYS A 58 13.77 -8.57 9.41
CA LYS A 58 14.99 -7.97 8.84
C LYS A 58 14.74 -6.58 8.24
N GLY A 59 13.52 -6.06 8.37
CA GLY A 59 13.14 -4.76 7.81
C GLY A 59 12.91 -4.80 6.30
N GLU A 60 12.85 -5.98 5.69
CA GLU A 60 12.45 -6.11 4.29
C GLU A 60 10.93 -5.96 4.20
N VAL A 61 10.47 -5.14 3.25
CA VAL A 61 9.04 -4.92 2.99
C VAL A 61 8.78 -4.96 1.49
N ARG A 62 7.68 -5.59 1.11
CA ARG A 62 7.16 -5.59 -0.27
C ARG A 62 5.65 -5.42 -0.22
N GLY A 63 5.08 -4.76 -1.20
CA GLY A 63 3.64 -4.63 -1.27
C GLY A 63 3.13 -4.36 -2.68
N TYR A 64 1.86 -4.67 -2.89
CA TYR A 64 1.17 -4.42 -4.14
C TYR A 64 -0.29 -4.06 -3.86
N VAL A 65 -0.93 -3.45 -4.87
CA VAL A 65 -2.34 -3.10 -4.85
C VAL A 65 -3.03 -3.76 -6.04
N THR A 66 -4.30 -4.13 -5.90
CA THR A 66 -5.07 -4.73 -7.00
C THR A 66 -5.23 -3.78 -8.18
N ASN A 67 -5.61 -2.52 -7.91
CA ASN A 67 -5.88 -1.52 -8.95
C ASN A 67 -4.90 -0.34 -8.84
N PRO A 68 -3.67 -0.46 -9.38
CA PRO A 68 -2.65 0.59 -9.27
C PRO A 68 -3.04 1.90 -9.98
N GLN A 69 -3.90 1.85 -11.00
CA GLN A 69 -4.39 3.03 -11.73
C GLN A 69 -5.60 3.69 -11.05
N THR A 70 -5.64 3.70 -9.71
CA THR A 70 -6.72 4.35 -8.95
C THR A 70 -6.31 5.77 -8.56
N HIS A 71 -7.05 6.76 -9.05
CA HIS A 71 -6.85 8.18 -8.76
C HIS A 71 -8.15 8.92 -8.90
N PHE A 72 -8.23 9.99 -8.14
CA PHE A 72 -9.36 10.91 -8.11
C PHE A 72 -8.78 12.31 -8.05
N GLU A 73 -9.64 13.28 -8.33
CA GLU A 73 -9.37 14.65 -7.95
C GLU A 73 -9.05 14.76 -6.44
N LEU A 74 -8.38 15.85 -6.08
CA LEU A 74 -8.09 16.13 -4.68
C LEU A 74 -9.40 16.24 -3.89
N ASN A 75 -9.37 15.80 -2.64
CA ASN A 75 -10.51 15.96 -1.75
C ASN A 75 -10.75 17.45 -1.41
N ASN A 76 -11.81 17.74 -0.66
CA ASN A 76 -12.18 19.09 -0.22
C ASN A 76 -11.10 19.81 0.61
N LYS A 77 -10.01 19.12 1.00
CA LYS A 77 -8.85 19.68 1.71
C LYS A 77 -7.64 19.86 0.80
N GLY A 78 -7.78 19.68 -0.51
CA GLY A 78 -6.67 19.76 -1.48
C GLY A 78 -5.65 18.62 -1.35
N LYS A 79 -6.03 17.47 -0.77
CA LYS A 79 -5.15 16.31 -0.56
C LYS A 79 -5.59 15.11 -1.39
N LEU A 80 -4.66 14.19 -1.66
CA LEU A 80 -4.96 12.91 -2.28
C LEU A 80 -6.03 12.15 -1.48
N ASP A 81 -7.09 11.74 -2.17
CA ASP A 81 -8.24 11.08 -1.55
C ASP A 81 -8.02 9.57 -1.35
N VAL A 82 -7.09 9.25 -0.43
CA VAL A 82 -6.76 7.86 -0.07
C VAL A 82 -7.95 7.15 0.58
N ALA A 83 -8.78 7.86 1.35
CA ALA A 83 -9.95 7.28 1.98
C ALA A 83 -10.97 6.81 0.93
N ARG A 84 -11.24 7.63 -0.10
CA ARG A 84 -12.07 7.23 -1.23
C ARG A 84 -11.47 6.06 -2.01
N ALA A 85 -10.15 6.00 -2.16
CA ALA A 85 -9.49 4.92 -2.87
C ALA A 85 -9.56 3.58 -2.13
N VAL A 86 -9.27 3.57 -0.83
CA VAL A 86 -9.23 2.36 0.01
C VAL A 86 -10.63 1.91 0.41
N GLY A 87 -11.55 2.85 0.62
CA GLY A 87 -12.84 2.63 1.25
C GLY A 87 -12.76 2.61 2.78
N THR A 88 -13.92 2.53 3.44
CA THR A 88 -14.08 2.68 4.90
C THR A 88 -14.69 1.44 5.56
N GLY A 89 -14.59 0.27 4.91
CA GLY A 89 -15.09 -1.01 5.42
C GLY A 89 -14.47 -1.45 6.73
#